data_AF-A0A662H8Z4-F1
#
_entry.id   AF-A0A662H8Z4-F1
#
_cell.length_a   1.000
_cell.length_b   1.000
_cell.length_c   1.000
_cell.angle_alpha   90.00
_cell.angle_beta   90.00
_cell.angle_gamma   90.00
#
_symmetry.space_group_name_H-M   'P 1'
#
loop_
_entity.id
_entity.type
_entity.pdbx_description
1 polymer ?
#
loop_
_entity_poly.entity_id
_entity_poly.type
_entity_poly.pdbx_seq_one_letter_code
_entity_poly.pdbx_strand_id
1 'polypeptide(L)'
;REDQHRLWRGQEGILREIQKIWSEVKALREDQRRLWEEVKGLGEGQVRLWEEVRVLREDQRRLWEGQNRLWEEVKALREGQERTWGEIRKLWEEVRGLREDQRRLWEGQQRLWEEVRELRRGQERLWRYVKAGFNELRRALGVAFEDYARSFVEFMLGEAGYPEARVERRIFVKRGEPVEVNIFCEDPLVVGEATTFIKSAEEARREVEKLVERVELVQEELGRKPILTVLAVARAPPEAAKALERIAAEHGIRIILGREIGELF
;
A
#
# COMPACT_ATOMS: atom_id res chain seq x y z
N ARG A 1 81.34 97.28 77.28
CA ARG A 1 81.66 95.82 77.33
C ARG A 1 80.39 94.97 77.52
N GLU A 2 79.48 95.31 78.44
CA GLU A 2 78.23 94.57 78.64
C GLU A 2 77.25 94.63 77.45
N ASP A 3 77.12 95.78 76.79
CA ASP A 3 76.22 95.92 75.64
C ASP A 3 76.66 95.11 74.42
N GLN A 4 77.98 94.99 74.20
CA GLN A 4 78.54 94.10 73.18
C GLN A 4 78.28 92.62 73.49
N HIS A 5 78.34 92.20 74.76
CA HIS A 5 78.01 90.83 75.17
C HIS A 5 76.52 90.49 75.05
N ARG A 6 75.61 91.46 75.24
CA ARG A 6 74.17 91.27 74.99
C ARG A 6 73.86 91.17 73.51
N LEU A 7 74.48 92.03 72.69
CA LEU A 7 74.38 91.98 71.23
C LEU A 7 74.87 90.63 70.68
N TRP A 8 76.01 90.13 71.17
CA TRP A 8 76.58 88.85 70.72
C TRP A 8 75.69 87.66 71.08
N ARG A 9 75.13 87.62 72.30
CA ARG A 9 74.14 86.60 72.70
C ARG A 9 72.84 86.67 71.89
N GLY A 10 72.38 87.88 71.55
CA GLY A 10 71.24 88.08 70.67
C GLY A 10 71.52 87.55 69.25
N GLN A 11 72.71 87.81 68.70
CA GLN A 11 73.14 87.27 67.42
C GLN A 11 73.25 85.74 67.43
N GLU A 12 73.77 85.14 68.51
CA GLU A 12 73.85 83.69 68.65
C GLU A 12 72.46 83.03 68.74
N GLY A 13 71.53 83.66 69.46
CA GLY A 13 70.13 83.23 69.50
C GLY A 13 69.46 83.26 68.13
N ILE A 14 69.65 84.35 67.37
CA ILE A 14 69.15 84.47 66.00
C ILE A 14 69.75 83.40 65.09
N LEU A 15 71.06 83.10 65.21
CA LEU A 15 71.70 82.05 64.41
C LEU A 15 71.12 80.66 64.70
N ARG A 16 70.81 80.34 65.96
CA ARG A 16 70.15 79.07 66.32
C ARG A 16 68.74 78.97 65.76
N GLU A 17 67.97 80.06 65.82
CA GLU A 17 66.62 80.14 65.24
C GLU A 17 66.68 79.94 63.72
N ILE A 18 67.63 80.59 63.04
CA ILE A 18 67.87 80.41 61.59
C ILE A 18 68.21 78.96 61.27
N GLN A 19 69.07 78.31 62.04
CA GLN A 19 69.42 76.89 61.84
C GLN A 19 68.21 75.97 62.01
N LYS A 20 67.37 76.23 63.03
CA LYS A 20 66.13 75.48 63.26
C LYS A 20 65.15 75.65 62.09
N ILE A 21 64.90 76.89 61.66
CA ILE A 21 64.06 77.19 60.49
C ILE A 21 64.60 76.47 59.25
N TRP A 22 65.93 76.45 59.05
CA TRP A 22 66.53 75.77 57.90
C TRP A 22 66.30 74.25 57.93
N SER A 23 66.36 73.64 59.12
CA SER A 23 66.04 72.21 59.30
C SER A 23 64.57 71.90 59.01
N GLU A 24 63.64 72.74 59.47
CA GLU A 24 62.21 72.62 59.21
C GLU A 24 61.90 72.80 57.72
N VAL A 25 62.53 73.78 57.06
CA VAL A 25 62.41 74.00 55.61
C VAL A 25 62.92 72.78 54.84
N LYS A 26 64.01 72.14 55.28
CA LYS A 26 64.52 70.93 54.64
C LYS A 26 63.54 69.75 54.80
N ALA A 27 63.00 69.54 56.01
CA ALA A 27 62.00 68.51 56.26
C ALA A 27 60.73 68.72 55.42
N LEU A 28 60.21 69.95 55.36
CA LEU A 28 59.06 70.30 54.52
C LEU A 28 59.32 70.03 53.03
N ARG A 29 60.54 70.26 52.53
CA ARG A 29 60.91 69.92 51.14
C ARG A 29 60.97 68.41 50.89
N GLU A 30 61.35 67.62 51.89
CA GLU A 30 61.33 66.15 51.80
C GLU A 30 59.90 65.62 51.81
N ASP A 31 59.05 66.13 52.70
CA ASP A 31 57.62 65.77 52.75
C ASP A 31 56.89 66.19 51.47
N GLN A 32 57.17 67.39 50.95
CA GLN A 32 56.61 67.84 49.68
C GLN A 32 57.00 66.91 48.53
N ARG A 33 58.24 66.40 48.50
CA ARG A 33 58.67 65.42 47.49
C ARG A 33 57.93 64.09 47.61
N ARG A 34 57.74 63.59 48.83
CA ARG A 34 56.95 62.36 49.07
C ARG A 34 55.50 62.52 48.62
N LEU A 35 54.87 63.65 48.95
CA LEU A 35 53.51 63.96 48.49
C LEU A 35 53.42 64.02 46.96
N TRP A 36 54.42 64.59 46.28
CA TRP A 36 54.47 64.57 44.82
C TRP A 36 54.55 63.15 44.24
N GLU A 37 55.32 62.26 44.85
CA GLU A 37 55.41 60.85 44.45
C GLU A 37 54.09 60.11 44.66
N GLU A 38 53.43 60.31 45.81
CA GLU A 38 52.10 59.75 46.10
C GLU A 38 51.03 60.25 45.11
N VAL A 39 50.99 61.56 44.86
CA VAL A 39 50.06 62.16 43.88
C VAL A 39 50.31 61.60 42.49
N LYS A 40 51.57 61.42 42.09
CA LYS A 40 51.91 60.78 40.81
C LYS A 40 51.42 59.33 40.76
N GLY A 41 51.65 58.54 41.82
CA GLY A 41 51.18 57.16 41.92
C GLY A 41 49.66 57.03 41.87
N LEU A 42 48.94 57.95 42.52
CA LEU A 42 47.47 58.03 42.43
C LEU A 42 47.01 58.37 41.01
N GLY A 43 47.71 59.27 40.31
CA GLY A 43 47.44 59.60 38.91
C GLY A 43 47.61 58.39 37.99
N GLU A 44 48.70 57.63 38.15
CA GLU A 44 48.92 56.38 37.40
C GLU A 44 47.85 55.32 37.72
N GLY A 45 47.45 55.19 38.99
CA GLY A 45 46.37 54.30 39.42
C GLY A 45 45.01 54.69 38.82
N GLN A 46 44.70 55.98 38.75
CA GLN A 46 43.47 56.46 38.10
C GLN A 46 43.45 56.14 36.61
N VAL A 47 44.57 56.30 35.90
CA VAL A 47 44.66 55.96 34.47
C VAL A 47 44.36 54.47 34.24
N ARG A 48 44.93 53.58 35.06
CA ARG A 48 44.65 52.13 34.97
C ARG A 48 43.18 51.80 35.21
N LEU A 49 42.57 52.41 36.23
CA LEU A 49 41.13 52.22 36.49
C LEU A 49 40.26 52.70 35.31
N TRP A 50 40.63 53.80 34.66
CA TRP A 50 39.93 54.27 33.46
C TRP A 50 40.03 53.27 32.30
N GLU A 51 41.18 52.65 32.11
CA GLU A 51 41.38 51.60 31.11
C GLU A 51 40.55 50.36 31.41
N GLU A 52 40.55 49.87 32.66
CA GLU A 52 39.72 48.75 33.10
C GLU A 52 38.22 49.02 32.90
N VAL A 53 37.75 50.21 33.30
CA VAL A 53 36.35 50.61 33.08
C VAL A 53 36.00 50.67 31.59
N ARG A 54 36.94 51.09 30.74
CA ARG A 54 36.72 51.09 29.28
C ARG A 54 36.57 49.67 28.75
N VAL A 55 37.44 48.74 29.14
CA VAL A 55 37.37 47.33 28.75
C VAL A 55 36.06 46.70 29.21
N LEU A 56 35.67 46.91 30.46
CA LEU A 56 34.39 46.41 31.00
C LEU A 56 33.17 46.93 30.21
N ARG A 57 33.20 48.20 29.78
CA ARG A 57 32.13 48.76 28.92
C ARG A 57 32.10 48.11 27.54
N GLU A 58 33.24 47.75 26.98
CA GLU A 58 33.32 47.04 25.70
C GLU A 58 32.81 45.61 25.82
N ASP A 59 33.18 44.89 26.88
CA ASP A 59 32.68 43.54 27.15
C ASP A 59 31.17 43.54 27.42
N GLN A 60 30.68 44.52 28.17
CA GLN A 60 29.24 44.68 28.41
C GLN A 60 28.49 44.89 27.08
N ARG A 61 29.01 45.69 26.15
CA ARG A 61 28.41 45.85 24.82
C ARG A 61 28.38 44.54 24.04
N ARG A 62 29.46 43.77 24.05
CA ARG A 62 29.52 42.45 23.39
C ARG A 62 28.53 41.46 23.96
N LEU A 63 28.34 41.45 25.28
CA LEU A 63 27.33 40.62 25.94
C LEU A 63 25.91 41.02 25.50
N TRP A 64 25.62 42.31 25.42
CA TRP A 64 24.33 42.81 24.90
C TRP A 64 24.09 42.37 23.45
N GLU A 65 25.09 42.47 22.58
CA GLU A 65 25.00 41.99 21.20
C GLU A 65 24.75 40.48 21.13
N GLY A 66 25.47 39.69 21.94
CA GLY A 66 25.27 38.24 22.03
C GLY A 66 23.87 37.88 22.53
N GLN A 67 23.36 38.59 23.53
CA GLN A 67 22.01 38.38 24.06
C GLN A 67 20.94 38.71 23.03
N ASN A 68 21.10 39.78 22.24
CA ASN A 68 20.17 40.12 21.16
C ASN A 68 20.14 39.04 20.06
N ARG A 69 21.29 38.50 19.67
CA ARG A 69 21.36 37.39 18.70
C ARG A 69 20.63 36.14 19.21
N LEU A 70 20.83 35.77 20.47
CA LEU A 70 20.13 34.66 21.09
C LEU A 70 18.60 34.87 21.10
N TRP A 71 18.15 36.10 21.35
CA TRP A 71 16.72 36.43 21.27
C TRP A 71 16.16 36.25 19.85
N GLU A 72 16.90 36.65 18.82
CA GLU A 72 16.50 36.44 17.42
C GLU A 72 16.44 34.95 17.06
N GLU A 73 17.44 34.17 17.49
CA GLU A 73 17.46 32.72 17.28
C GLU A 73 16.29 32.01 17.96
N VAL A 74 16.00 32.35 19.22
CA VAL A 74 14.86 31.80 19.96
C VAL A 74 13.54 32.14 19.27
N LYS A 75 13.40 33.37 18.76
CA LYS A 75 12.22 33.77 18.00
C LYS A 75 12.07 32.96 16.71
N ALA A 76 13.15 32.80 15.95
CA ALA A 76 13.14 32.02 14.71
C ALA A 76 12.80 30.53 14.97
N LEU A 77 13.33 29.95 16.05
CA LEU A 77 13.00 28.58 16.46
C LEU A 77 11.51 28.44 16.81
N ARG A 78 10.94 29.41 17.51
CA ARG A 78 9.52 29.42 17.85
C ARG A 78 8.63 29.50 16.61
N GLU A 79 8.96 30.37 15.66
CA GLU A 79 8.26 30.45 14.37
C GLU A 79 8.37 29.14 13.58
N GLY A 80 9.56 28.51 13.60
CA GLY A 80 9.77 27.18 13.00
C GLY A 80 8.90 26.11 13.64
N GLN A 81 8.81 26.07 14.97
CA GLN A 81 7.94 25.13 15.69
C GLN A 81 6.46 25.34 15.35
N GLU A 82 5.99 26.58 15.28
CA GLU A 82 4.60 26.89 14.91
C GLU A 82 4.25 26.41 13.50
N ARG A 83 5.18 26.55 12.54
CA ARG A 83 5.01 26.01 11.18
C ARG A 83 4.91 24.49 11.18
N THR A 84 5.82 23.80 11.88
CA THR A 84 5.79 22.33 12.00
C THR A 84 4.49 21.84 12.61
N TRP A 85 3.99 22.51 13.66
CA TRP A 85 2.68 22.19 14.25
C TRP A 85 1.53 22.37 13.26
N GLY A 86 1.59 23.41 12.42
CA GLY A 86 0.64 23.63 11.34
C GLY A 86 0.63 22.49 10.30
N GLU A 87 1.80 22.00 9.90
CA GLU A 87 1.95 20.87 8.98
C GLU A 87 1.43 19.56 9.59
N ILE A 88 1.77 19.28 10.84
CA ILE A 88 1.27 18.12 11.58
C ILE A 88 -0.27 18.13 11.62
N ARG A 89 -0.89 19.29 11.84
CA ARG A 89 -2.35 19.41 11.85
C ARG A 89 -2.97 19.07 10.50
N LYS A 90 -2.39 19.55 9.39
CA LYS A 90 -2.85 19.22 8.03
C LYS A 90 -2.75 17.72 7.76
N LEU A 91 -1.64 17.09 8.13
CA LEU A 91 -1.47 15.64 8.00
C LEU A 91 -2.54 14.86 8.77
N TRP A 92 -2.91 15.31 9.98
CA TRP A 92 -4.00 14.69 10.74
C TRP A 92 -5.35 14.80 10.04
N GLU A 93 -5.64 15.93 9.40
CA GLU A 93 -6.86 16.13 8.61
C GLU A 93 -6.89 15.21 7.37
N GLU A 94 -5.77 15.09 6.65
CA GLU A 94 -5.63 14.17 5.52
C GLU A 94 -5.81 12.70 5.93
N VAL A 95 -5.15 12.28 7.01
CA VAL A 95 -5.28 10.91 7.55
C VAL A 95 -6.73 10.62 7.95
N ARG A 96 -7.45 11.60 8.49
CA ARG A 96 -8.88 11.46 8.80
C ARG A 96 -9.70 11.27 7.53
N GLY A 97 -9.46 12.08 6.50
CA GLY A 97 -10.12 11.95 5.19
C GLY A 97 -9.92 10.56 4.58
N LEU A 98 -8.68 10.08 4.55
CA LEU A 98 -8.36 8.74 4.05
C LEU A 98 -9.08 7.62 4.79
N ARG A 99 -9.25 7.74 6.12
CA ARG A 99 -10.02 6.77 6.92
C ARG A 99 -11.51 6.78 6.58
N GLU A 100 -12.08 7.96 6.29
CA GLU A 100 -13.48 8.09 5.88
C GLU A 100 -13.70 7.49 4.50
N ASP A 101 -12.79 7.73 3.55
CA ASP A 101 -12.86 7.14 2.21
C ASP A 101 -12.69 5.61 2.25
N GLN A 102 -11.76 5.09 3.06
CA GLN A 102 -11.60 3.66 3.25
C GLN A 102 -12.88 3.00 3.78
N ARG A 103 -13.59 3.66 4.70
CA ARG A 103 -14.88 3.17 5.20
C ARG A 103 -15.94 3.11 4.09
N ARG A 104 -16.04 4.16 3.27
CA ARG A 104 -16.96 4.20 2.13
C ARG A 104 -16.68 3.10 1.11
N LEU A 105 -15.42 2.84 0.82
CA LEU A 105 -15.03 1.73 -0.07
C LEU A 105 -15.45 0.37 0.51
N TRP A 106 -15.27 0.18 1.81
CA TRP A 106 -15.68 -1.06 2.47
C TRP A 106 -17.20 -1.27 2.42
N GLU A 107 -17.98 -0.21 2.67
CA GLU A 107 -19.45 -0.24 2.53
C GLU A 107 -19.88 -0.55 1.08
N GLY A 108 -19.24 0.07 0.10
CA GLY A 108 -19.48 -0.21 -1.33
C GLY A 108 -19.18 -1.65 -1.69
N GLN A 109 -18.08 -2.20 -1.17
CA GLN A 109 -17.72 -3.60 -1.39
C GLN A 109 -18.75 -4.55 -0.77
N GLN A 110 -19.25 -4.29 0.43
CA GLN A 110 -20.31 -5.10 1.06
C GLN A 110 -21.58 -5.14 0.21
N ARG A 111 -22.01 -4.00 -0.33
CA ARG A 111 -23.18 -3.94 -1.24
C ARG A 111 -22.98 -4.79 -2.49
N LEU A 112 -21.80 -4.73 -3.11
CA LEU A 112 -21.48 -5.58 -4.26
C LEU A 112 -21.52 -7.06 -3.92
N TRP A 113 -21.03 -7.47 -2.75
CA TRP A 113 -21.15 -8.85 -2.28
C TRP A 113 -22.59 -9.30 -2.12
N GLU A 114 -23.47 -8.43 -1.60
CA GLU A 114 -24.90 -8.70 -1.47
C GLU A 114 -25.57 -8.86 -2.85
N GLU A 115 -25.29 -7.95 -3.79
CA GLU A 115 -25.82 -8.02 -5.15
C GLU A 115 -25.38 -9.31 -5.88
N VAL A 116 -24.10 -9.66 -5.80
CA VAL A 116 -23.57 -10.92 -6.38
C VAL A 116 -24.26 -12.13 -5.76
N ARG A 117 -24.52 -12.11 -4.44
CA ARG A 117 -25.22 -13.19 -3.75
C ARG A 117 -26.68 -13.32 -4.21
N GLU A 118 -27.37 -12.20 -4.41
CA GLU A 118 -28.73 -12.19 -4.94
C GLU A 118 -28.79 -12.68 -6.38
N LEU A 119 -27.84 -12.26 -7.23
CA LEU A 119 -27.72 -12.77 -8.60
C LEU A 119 -27.52 -14.29 -8.61
N ARG A 120 -26.61 -14.83 -7.79
CA ARG A 120 -26.41 -16.28 -7.65
C ARG A 120 -27.70 -17.00 -7.24
N ARG A 121 -28.42 -16.49 -6.24
CA ARG A 121 -29.72 -17.05 -5.83
C ARG A 121 -30.77 -16.98 -6.93
N GLY A 122 -30.79 -15.89 -7.70
CA GLY A 122 -31.66 -15.73 -8.86
C GLY A 122 -31.37 -16.78 -9.93
N GLN A 123 -30.09 -16.98 -10.23
CA GLN A 123 -29.63 -18.00 -11.17
C GLN A 123 -30.00 -19.41 -10.70
N GLU A 124 -29.77 -19.74 -9.43
CA GLU A 124 -30.18 -21.03 -8.83
C GLU A 124 -31.70 -21.26 -8.89
N ARG A 125 -32.52 -20.21 -8.74
CA ARG A 125 -33.98 -20.28 -8.90
C ARG A 125 -34.37 -20.57 -10.34
N LEU A 126 -33.81 -19.82 -11.29
CA LEU A 126 -34.03 -20.01 -12.73
C LEU A 126 -33.70 -21.45 -13.14
N TRP A 127 -32.54 -21.95 -12.70
CA TRP A 127 -32.13 -23.33 -12.95
C TRP A 127 -33.10 -24.35 -12.39
N ARG A 128 -33.68 -24.13 -11.19
CA ARG A 128 -34.72 -25.01 -10.64
C ARG A 128 -36.00 -25.05 -11.47
N TYR A 129 -36.42 -23.94 -12.08
CA TYR A 129 -37.59 -23.91 -12.95
C TYR A 129 -37.33 -24.64 -14.27
N VAL A 130 -36.15 -24.40 -14.86
CA VAL A 130 -35.68 -25.12 -16.06
C VAL A 130 -35.67 -26.63 -15.77
N LYS A 131 -35.00 -27.05 -14.69
CA LYS A 131 -34.96 -28.41 -14.14
C LYS A 131 -36.34 -29.08 -14.08
N ALA A 132 -37.30 -28.42 -13.45
CA ALA A 132 -38.65 -28.94 -13.28
C ALA A 132 -39.38 -29.14 -14.61
N GLY A 133 -39.35 -28.15 -15.51
CA GLY A 133 -40.01 -28.24 -16.81
C GLY A 133 -39.46 -29.36 -17.69
N PHE A 134 -38.15 -29.58 -17.68
CA PHE A 134 -37.51 -30.66 -18.43
C PHE A 134 -37.83 -32.06 -17.88
N ASN A 135 -37.92 -32.22 -16.56
CA ASN A 135 -38.37 -33.47 -15.95
C ASN A 135 -39.81 -33.83 -16.31
N GLU A 136 -40.67 -32.83 -16.38
CA GLU A 136 -42.07 -32.99 -16.76
C GLU A 136 -42.19 -33.45 -18.23
N LEU A 137 -41.40 -32.85 -19.13
CA LEU A 137 -41.29 -33.27 -20.54
C LEU A 137 -40.81 -34.71 -20.69
N ARG A 138 -39.77 -35.13 -19.94
CA ARG A 138 -39.27 -36.52 -19.97
C ARG A 138 -40.35 -37.53 -19.60
N ARG A 139 -41.17 -37.22 -18.58
CA ARG A 139 -42.26 -38.11 -18.13
C ARG A 139 -43.43 -38.15 -19.11
N ALA A 140 -43.75 -37.01 -19.73
CA ALA A 140 -44.88 -36.90 -20.64
C ALA A 140 -44.61 -37.52 -22.03
N LEU A 141 -43.37 -37.43 -22.53
CA LEU A 141 -43.06 -37.73 -23.94
C LEU A 141 -42.25 -39.02 -24.15
N GLY A 142 -41.68 -39.64 -23.11
CA GLY A 142 -40.95 -40.91 -23.25
C GLY A 142 -39.69 -40.84 -24.13
N VAL A 143 -39.11 -39.65 -24.29
CA VAL A 143 -37.91 -39.40 -25.11
C VAL A 143 -36.67 -40.17 -24.63
N ALA A 144 -35.83 -40.60 -25.57
CA ALA A 144 -34.60 -41.34 -25.27
C ALA A 144 -33.53 -40.44 -24.64
N PHE A 145 -32.57 -41.03 -23.94
CA PHE A 145 -31.46 -40.26 -23.33
C PHE A 145 -30.64 -39.48 -24.36
N GLU A 146 -30.56 -39.96 -25.59
CA GLU A 146 -29.85 -39.28 -26.68
C GLU A 146 -30.55 -38.00 -27.12
N ASP A 147 -31.88 -38.01 -27.28
CA ASP A 147 -32.68 -36.81 -27.54
C ASP A 147 -32.46 -35.77 -26.45
N TYR A 148 -32.38 -36.26 -25.21
CA TYR A 148 -32.14 -35.44 -24.06
C TYR A 148 -30.75 -34.79 -24.03
N ALA A 149 -29.71 -35.58 -24.31
CA ALA A 149 -28.35 -35.08 -24.39
C ALA A 149 -28.21 -34.02 -25.50
N ARG A 150 -28.89 -34.21 -26.63
CA ARG A 150 -28.95 -33.21 -27.72
C ARG A 150 -29.59 -31.90 -27.27
N SER A 151 -30.79 -31.95 -26.68
CA SER A 151 -31.47 -30.74 -26.19
C SER A 151 -30.65 -30.00 -25.13
N PHE A 152 -29.94 -30.71 -24.26
CA PHE A 152 -29.07 -30.09 -23.28
C PHE A 152 -27.86 -29.39 -23.93
N VAL A 153 -27.24 -30.00 -24.93
CA VAL A 153 -26.15 -29.37 -25.68
C VAL A 153 -26.66 -28.16 -26.46
N GLU A 154 -27.85 -28.23 -27.06
CA GLU A 154 -28.50 -27.09 -27.75
C GLU A 154 -28.72 -25.92 -26.79
N PHE A 155 -29.23 -26.20 -25.58
CA PHE A 155 -29.38 -25.20 -24.52
C PHE A 155 -28.03 -24.58 -24.11
N MET A 156 -26.99 -25.40 -23.88
CA MET A 156 -25.66 -24.90 -23.52
C MET A 156 -25.06 -24.00 -24.61
N LEU A 157 -25.30 -24.31 -25.88
CA LEU A 157 -24.86 -23.49 -27.01
C LEU A 157 -25.61 -22.16 -27.06
N GLY A 158 -26.92 -22.16 -26.80
CA GLY A 158 -27.72 -20.94 -26.67
C GLY A 158 -27.17 -19.98 -25.61
N GLU A 159 -26.89 -20.50 -24.41
CA GLU A 159 -26.28 -19.72 -23.32
C GLU A 159 -24.85 -19.25 -23.64
N ALA A 160 -24.13 -20.00 -24.46
CA ALA A 160 -22.79 -19.62 -24.93
C ALA A 160 -22.80 -18.60 -26.08
N GLY A 161 -23.96 -18.10 -26.49
CA GLY A 161 -24.11 -17.08 -27.53
C GLY A 161 -24.46 -17.61 -28.92
N TYR A 162 -24.89 -18.87 -29.04
CA TYR A 162 -25.33 -19.50 -30.29
C TYR A 162 -26.83 -19.85 -30.24
N PRO A 163 -27.74 -18.86 -30.21
CA PRO A 163 -29.17 -19.10 -30.02
C PRO A 163 -29.85 -19.84 -31.18
N GLU A 164 -29.22 -19.87 -32.36
CA GLU A 164 -29.72 -20.56 -33.56
C GLU A 164 -29.11 -21.96 -33.75
N ALA A 165 -28.19 -22.39 -32.87
CA ALA A 165 -27.58 -23.70 -32.96
C ALA A 165 -28.65 -24.81 -32.90
N ARG A 166 -28.55 -25.78 -33.81
CA ARG A 166 -29.41 -26.96 -33.82
C ARG A 166 -28.58 -28.21 -33.61
N VAL A 167 -28.95 -29.01 -32.62
CA VAL A 167 -28.25 -30.23 -32.28
C VAL A 167 -29.08 -31.44 -32.68
N GLU A 168 -28.58 -32.21 -33.63
CA GLU A 168 -29.30 -33.34 -34.21
C GLU A 168 -28.42 -34.58 -34.30
N ARG A 169 -29.04 -35.70 -34.66
CA ARG A 169 -28.33 -36.93 -34.99
C ARG A 169 -27.97 -36.87 -36.47
N ARG A 170 -26.71 -37.13 -36.80
CA ARG A 170 -26.24 -37.13 -38.20
C ARG A 170 -25.51 -38.43 -38.54
N ILE A 171 -25.71 -38.92 -39.76
CA ILE A 171 -25.04 -40.11 -40.29
C ILE A 171 -23.95 -39.66 -41.26
N PHE A 172 -22.74 -40.18 -41.04
CA PHE A 172 -21.58 -40.03 -41.92
C PHE A 172 -21.25 -41.37 -42.56
N VAL A 173 -20.39 -41.39 -43.58
CA VAL A 173 -19.98 -42.64 -44.26
C VAL A 173 -18.48 -42.80 -44.15
N LYS A 174 -18.01 -43.91 -43.56
CA LYS A 174 -16.58 -44.25 -43.47
C LYS A 174 -16.34 -45.59 -44.16
N ARG A 175 -15.52 -45.62 -45.21
CA ARG A 175 -15.19 -46.84 -45.98
C ARG A 175 -16.41 -47.63 -46.47
N GLY A 176 -17.50 -46.94 -46.80
CA GLY A 176 -18.75 -47.54 -47.26
C GLY A 176 -19.71 -47.98 -46.16
N GLU A 177 -19.36 -47.82 -44.88
CA GLU A 177 -20.23 -48.13 -43.75
C GLU A 177 -20.82 -46.85 -43.14
N PRO A 178 -22.12 -46.84 -42.77
CA PRO A 178 -22.75 -45.71 -42.10
C PRO A 178 -22.26 -45.60 -40.64
N VAL A 179 -21.79 -44.43 -40.26
CA VAL A 179 -21.37 -44.09 -38.90
C VAL A 179 -22.31 -43.04 -38.34
N GLU A 180 -23.02 -43.39 -37.27
CA GLU A 180 -23.94 -42.47 -36.60
C GLU A 180 -23.21 -41.64 -35.55
N VAL A 181 -23.45 -40.32 -35.57
CA VAL A 181 -23.05 -39.36 -34.54
C VAL A 181 -24.31 -38.91 -33.82
N ASN A 182 -24.42 -39.22 -32.52
CA ASN A 182 -25.63 -38.95 -31.76
C ASN A 182 -25.87 -37.46 -31.50
N ILE A 183 -24.80 -36.68 -31.30
CA ILE A 183 -24.85 -35.25 -31.00
C ILE A 183 -24.02 -34.53 -32.05
N PHE A 184 -24.68 -33.85 -32.97
CA PHE A 184 -24.02 -33.09 -34.03
C PHE A 184 -24.65 -31.72 -34.18
N CYS A 185 -23.82 -30.68 -34.22
CA CYS A 185 -24.19 -29.32 -34.62
C CYS A 185 -23.22 -28.88 -35.71
N GLU A 186 -23.71 -28.36 -36.83
CA GLU A 186 -22.83 -27.89 -37.91
C GLU A 186 -22.24 -26.51 -37.61
N ASP A 187 -23.05 -25.60 -37.04
CA ASP A 187 -22.62 -24.25 -36.70
C ASP A 187 -23.16 -23.81 -35.33
N PRO A 188 -22.30 -23.70 -34.30
CA PRO A 188 -20.87 -24.01 -34.35
C PRO A 188 -20.62 -25.53 -34.41
N LEU A 189 -19.47 -25.96 -34.95
CA LEU A 189 -19.20 -27.39 -35.10
C LEU A 189 -19.08 -28.06 -33.71
N VAL A 190 -20.03 -28.93 -33.39
CA VAL A 190 -20.05 -29.76 -32.18
C VAL A 190 -20.24 -31.21 -32.56
N VAL A 191 -19.45 -32.10 -31.95
CA VAL A 191 -19.53 -33.54 -32.16
C VAL A 191 -19.60 -34.22 -30.79
N GLY A 192 -20.48 -35.18 -30.65
CA GLY A 192 -20.62 -35.90 -29.41
C GLY A 192 -21.33 -37.23 -29.51
N GLU A 193 -21.21 -37.98 -28.43
CA GLU A 193 -21.82 -39.29 -28.24
C GLU A 193 -22.67 -39.27 -26.97
N ALA A 194 -23.78 -40.01 -26.99
CA ALA A 194 -24.61 -40.22 -25.81
C ALA A 194 -24.69 -41.71 -25.48
N THR A 195 -24.22 -42.08 -24.29
CA THR A 195 -24.23 -43.46 -23.80
C THR A 195 -25.06 -43.57 -22.52
N THR A 196 -25.82 -44.66 -22.37
CA THR A 196 -26.75 -44.79 -21.24
C THR A 196 -26.07 -45.29 -19.97
N PHE A 197 -25.09 -46.20 -20.07
CA PHE A 197 -24.43 -46.75 -18.90
C PHE A 197 -23.00 -47.16 -19.20
N ILE A 198 -22.06 -46.76 -18.34
CA ILE A 198 -20.67 -47.22 -18.35
C ILE A 198 -20.41 -47.93 -17.02
N LYS A 199 -20.01 -49.19 -17.05
CA LYS A 199 -19.86 -50.04 -15.86
C LYS A 199 -18.43 -50.05 -15.31
N SER A 200 -17.44 -49.80 -16.17
CA SER A 200 -16.04 -50.00 -15.84
C SER A 200 -15.11 -48.99 -16.50
N ALA A 201 -13.86 -48.93 -16.04
CA ALA A 201 -12.82 -48.10 -16.65
C ALA A 201 -12.48 -48.54 -18.09
N GLU A 202 -12.60 -49.84 -18.41
CA GLU A 202 -12.37 -50.37 -19.75
C GLU A 202 -13.47 -49.92 -20.72
N GLU A 203 -14.73 -49.96 -20.28
CA GLU A 203 -15.85 -49.45 -21.07
C GLU A 203 -15.76 -47.92 -21.24
N ALA A 204 -15.28 -47.20 -20.23
CA ALA A 204 -15.00 -45.77 -20.34
C ALA A 204 -13.97 -45.45 -21.44
N ARG A 205 -12.91 -46.25 -21.55
CA ARG A 205 -11.90 -46.09 -22.63
C ARG A 205 -12.53 -46.30 -24.00
N ARG A 206 -13.27 -47.39 -24.17
CA ARG A 206 -13.92 -47.72 -25.45
C ARG A 206 -14.88 -46.62 -25.91
N GLU A 207 -15.68 -46.06 -25.00
CA GLU A 207 -16.61 -44.98 -25.35
C GLU A 207 -15.88 -43.68 -25.74
N VAL A 208 -14.76 -43.36 -25.08
CA VAL A 208 -13.92 -42.22 -25.46
C VAL A 208 -13.25 -42.45 -26.82
N GLU A 209 -12.64 -43.61 -27.03
CA GLU A 209 -12.00 -43.97 -28.31
C GLU A 209 -13.00 -43.92 -29.47
N LYS A 210 -14.20 -44.47 -29.28
CA LYS A 210 -15.30 -44.41 -30.25
C LYS A 210 -15.70 -42.98 -30.60
N LEU A 211 -15.72 -42.07 -29.62
CA LEU A 211 -15.99 -40.65 -29.87
C LEU A 211 -14.84 -39.98 -30.61
N VAL A 212 -13.59 -40.27 -30.26
CA VAL A 212 -12.40 -39.75 -30.96
C VAL A 212 -12.43 -40.15 -32.44
N GLU A 213 -12.70 -41.42 -32.75
CA GLU A 213 -12.80 -41.90 -34.13
C GLU A 213 -13.89 -41.19 -34.95
N ARG A 214 -15.00 -40.81 -34.31
CA ARG A 214 -16.07 -40.04 -34.95
C ARG A 214 -15.70 -38.59 -35.14
N VAL A 215 -15.02 -37.99 -34.17
CA VAL A 215 -14.51 -36.63 -34.29
C VAL A 215 -13.54 -36.53 -35.45
N GLU A 216 -12.64 -37.50 -35.60
CA GLU A 216 -11.73 -37.58 -36.75
C GLU A 216 -12.48 -37.69 -38.07
N LEU A 217 -13.47 -38.59 -38.16
CA LEU A 217 -14.32 -38.73 -39.35
C LEU A 217 -15.00 -37.41 -39.73
N VAL A 218 -15.61 -36.71 -38.76
CA VAL A 218 -16.30 -35.44 -39.01
C VAL A 218 -15.31 -34.34 -39.39
N GLN A 219 -14.12 -34.33 -38.80
CA GLN A 219 -13.05 -33.38 -39.16
C GLN A 219 -12.55 -33.58 -40.59
N GLU A 220 -12.38 -34.84 -41.02
CA GLU A 220 -12.01 -35.18 -42.40
C GLU A 220 -13.08 -34.72 -43.39
N GLU A 221 -14.36 -34.93 -43.07
CA GLU A 221 -15.49 -34.58 -43.94
C GLU A 221 -15.72 -33.07 -44.06
N LEU A 222 -15.62 -32.33 -42.95
CA LEU A 222 -15.99 -30.90 -42.88
C LEU A 222 -14.78 -29.95 -42.92
N GLY A 223 -13.56 -30.46 -42.85
CA GLY A 223 -12.32 -29.67 -42.94
C GLY A 223 -12.07 -28.70 -41.78
N ARG A 224 -12.78 -28.81 -40.66
CA ARG A 224 -12.61 -27.96 -39.47
C ARG A 224 -12.78 -28.77 -38.18
N LYS A 225 -12.13 -28.31 -37.10
CA LYS A 225 -12.21 -28.94 -35.78
C LYS A 225 -13.48 -28.52 -35.03
N PRO A 226 -14.13 -29.43 -34.28
CA PRO A 226 -15.22 -29.04 -33.40
C PRO A 226 -14.75 -28.04 -32.34
N ILE A 227 -15.58 -27.04 -32.04
CA ILE A 227 -15.33 -26.13 -30.92
C ILE A 227 -15.60 -26.80 -29.57
N LEU A 228 -16.41 -27.86 -29.59
CA LEU A 228 -16.81 -28.63 -28.44
C LEU A 228 -16.96 -30.10 -28.85
N THR A 229 -16.33 -30.97 -28.07
CA THR A 229 -16.51 -32.42 -28.18
C THR A 229 -17.17 -32.91 -26.90
N VAL A 230 -18.26 -33.68 -27.00
CA VAL A 230 -19.11 -34.03 -25.85
C VAL A 230 -19.29 -35.54 -25.72
N LEU A 231 -19.13 -36.07 -24.52
CA LEU A 231 -19.59 -37.41 -24.18
C LEU A 231 -20.63 -37.34 -23.05
N ALA A 232 -21.89 -37.57 -23.39
CA ALA A 232 -22.99 -37.61 -22.44
C ALA A 232 -23.18 -39.03 -21.90
N VAL A 233 -23.17 -39.24 -20.59
CA VAL A 233 -23.24 -40.57 -19.97
C VAL A 233 -24.32 -40.63 -18.92
N ALA A 234 -25.43 -41.33 -19.15
CA ALA A 234 -26.60 -41.27 -18.25
C ALA A 234 -26.32 -41.83 -16.85
N ARG A 235 -25.47 -42.85 -16.72
CA ARG A 235 -25.06 -43.36 -15.42
C ARG A 235 -23.67 -43.99 -15.49
N ALA A 236 -22.86 -43.73 -14.48
CA ALA A 236 -21.57 -44.38 -14.28
C ALA A 236 -21.31 -44.52 -12.77
N PRO A 237 -20.82 -45.67 -12.29
CA PRO A 237 -20.35 -45.79 -10.91
C PRO A 237 -19.12 -44.89 -10.68
N PRO A 238 -18.84 -44.46 -9.44
CA PRO A 238 -17.78 -43.49 -9.14
C PRO A 238 -16.40 -43.84 -9.72
N GLU A 239 -16.05 -45.13 -9.74
CA GLU A 239 -14.78 -45.62 -10.30
C GLU A 239 -14.70 -45.43 -11.81
N ALA A 240 -15.76 -45.78 -12.55
CA ALA A 240 -15.83 -45.58 -13.99
C ALA A 240 -15.92 -44.09 -14.35
N ALA A 241 -16.62 -43.28 -13.56
CA ALA A 241 -16.72 -41.83 -13.77
C ALA A 241 -15.35 -41.15 -13.63
N LYS A 242 -14.57 -41.50 -12.58
CA LYS A 242 -13.20 -41.00 -12.41
C LYS A 242 -12.27 -41.41 -13.56
N ALA A 243 -12.39 -42.65 -14.02
CA ALA A 243 -11.62 -43.12 -15.18
C ALA A 243 -12.00 -42.33 -16.44
N LEU A 244 -13.30 -42.15 -16.68
CA LEU A 244 -13.84 -41.40 -17.80
C LEU A 244 -13.36 -39.95 -17.82
N GLU A 245 -13.46 -39.25 -16.68
CA GLU A 245 -12.99 -37.86 -16.53
C GLU A 245 -11.50 -37.73 -16.88
N ARG A 246 -10.67 -38.67 -16.40
CA ARG A 246 -9.23 -38.69 -16.69
C ARG A 246 -8.94 -38.89 -18.18
N ILE A 247 -9.55 -39.89 -18.81
CA ILE A 247 -9.29 -40.24 -20.23
C ILE A 247 -9.83 -39.16 -21.17
N ALA A 248 -11.01 -38.60 -20.85
CA ALA A 248 -11.63 -37.55 -21.62
C ALA A 248 -10.84 -36.24 -21.58
N ALA A 249 -10.25 -35.89 -20.42
CA ALA A 249 -9.40 -34.71 -20.28
C ALA A 249 -8.17 -34.76 -21.20
N GLU A 250 -7.57 -35.94 -21.41
CA GLU A 250 -6.44 -36.12 -22.33
C GLU A 250 -6.81 -35.81 -23.79
N HIS A 251 -8.09 -35.94 -24.17
CA HIS A 251 -8.61 -35.71 -25.52
C HIS A 251 -9.39 -34.41 -25.68
N GLY A 252 -9.47 -33.57 -24.63
CA GLY A 252 -10.27 -32.33 -24.64
C GLY A 252 -11.79 -32.58 -24.75
N ILE A 253 -12.26 -33.75 -24.33
CA ILE A 253 -13.66 -34.13 -24.38
C ILE A 253 -14.35 -33.65 -23.11
N ARG A 254 -15.47 -32.94 -23.27
CA ARG A 254 -16.33 -32.54 -22.17
C ARG A 254 -17.27 -33.68 -21.81
N ILE A 255 -17.16 -34.18 -20.59
CA ILE A 255 -18.11 -35.13 -20.04
C ILE A 255 -19.37 -34.39 -19.56
N ILE A 256 -20.53 -34.96 -19.86
CA ILE A 256 -21.81 -34.55 -19.28
C ILE A 256 -22.40 -35.78 -18.60
N LEU A 257 -22.31 -35.86 -17.28
CA LEU A 257 -22.83 -37.02 -16.56
C LEU A 257 -24.34 -36.90 -16.36
N GLY A 258 -25.03 -38.01 -16.43
CA GLY A 258 -26.45 -38.15 -16.13
C GLY A 258 -26.81 -37.77 -14.69
N ARG A 259 -25.83 -37.71 -13.79
CA ARG A 259 -25.95 -37.12 -12.45
C ARG A 259 -25.82 -35.60 -12.47
N GLU A 260 -25.00 -35.01 -13.34
CA GLU A 260 -24.92 -33.55 -13.50
C GLU A 260 -26.17 -33.08 -14.22
N ILE A 261 -26.59 -33.83 -15.23
CA ILE A 261 -27.93 -33.83 -15.76
C ILE A 261 -28.93 -34.01 -14.61
N GLY A 262 -29.02 -35.10 -13.85
CA GLY A 262 -30.03 -35.27 -12.78
C GLY A 262 -29.95 -34.28 -11.59
N GLU A 263 -28.79 -33.70 -11.33
CA GLU A 263 -28.57 -32.63 -10.34
C GLU A 263 -28.98 -31.27 -10.93
N LEU A 264 -28.96 -31.12 -12.25
CA LEU A 264 -29.57 -30.06 -13.06
C LEU A 264 -31.03 -30.39 -13.52
N PHE A 265 -31.54 -31.62 -13.31
CA PHE A 265 -32.81 -32.18 -13.82
C PHE A 265 -33.52 -33.16 -12.85
#